data_AF-A0A3D5EQA7-F1
#
_entry.id   AF-A0A3D5EQA7-F1
#
_cell.length_a   1.000
_cell.length_b   1.000
_cell.length_c   1.000
_cell.angle_alpha   90.00
_cell.angle_beta   90.00
_cell.angle_gamma   90.00
#
_symmetry.space_group_name_H-M   'P 1'
#
loop_
_entity.id
_entity.type
_entity.pdbx_description
1 polymer ?
#
loop_
_entity_poly.entity_id
_entity_poly.type
_entity_poly.pdbx_seq_one_letter_code
_entity_poly.pdbx_strand_id
1 'polypeptide(L)'
;MSQKFNVAVLGATGLVGRQIIETLEDRKFPVDQLFLLASSRSAGEEIQFRGESIEVIDVEEFDFSQAHIGLFSAGGSVSEKYAPIAADAGCVVIDNTSHFRNDFDVPLIIPEVNASSLADFRNRNIIANPNCSTIQMLVALKPIYDAYGIDRINVSTYQAVSGAGKEAVDELAKQTANLMNARPMDNAVFPKQIAFNVIPQIDSFEDNGYTREEMKMVNETQKILGDNSVVVNPTCVRVPVFFGHSEAINIETRMPVDIEHVKQLLNDAPGVEFIEDLADYPTAVSDASGNDTVYVGRLRADISHPHGLNMWVVSDNTRKGAATNSVQIAEELIANYL
;
A
#
# COMPACT_ATOMS: atom_id res chain seq x y z
N MET A 1 11.27 11.82 -28.73
CA MET A 1 10.18 10.95 -28.22
C MET A 1 10.66 10.41 -26.90
N SER A 2 9.84 10.44 -25.85
CA SER A 2 10.18 9.76 -24.60
C SER A 2 10.33 8.26 -24.86
N GLN A 3 11.33 7.63 -24.25
CA GLN A 3 11.49 6.18 -24.27
C GLN A 3 10.22 5.54 -23.70
N LYS A 4 9.73 4.49 -24.35
CA LYS A 4 8.56 3.73 -23.91
C LYS A 4 8.96 2.33 -23.45
N PHE A 5 8.13 1.72 -22.63
CA PHE A 5 8.39 0.43 -22.00
C PHE A 5 7.21 -0.53 -22.16
N ASN A 6 7.50 -1.77 -22.52
CA ASN A 6 6.57 -2.89 -22.38
C ASN A 6 6.37 -3.23 -20.90
N VAL A 7 5.11 -3.30 -20.46
CA VAL A 7 4.72 -3.52 -19.06
C VAL A 7 3.80 -4.74 -18.98
N ALA A 8 4.04 -5.63 -18.03
CA ALA A 8 3.15 -6.73 -17.69
C ALA A 8 2.48 -6.47 -16.33
N VAL A 9 1.17 -6.70 -16.22
CA VAL A 9 0.42 -6.61 -14.96
C VAL A 9 -0.11 -8.00 -14.61
N LEU A 10 0.47 -8.64 -13.59
CA LEU A 10 0.03 -9.96 -13.13
C LEU A 10 -0.98 -9.84 -12.00
N GLY A 11 -2.16 -10.44 -12.18
CA GLY A 11 -3.32 -10.22 -11.31
C GLY A 11 -4.24 -9.12 -11.82
N ALA A 12 -4.24 -8.86 -13.14
CA ALA A 12 -4.96 -7.76 -13.79
C ALA A 12 -6.47 -7.71 -13.48
N THR A 13 -7.10 -8.86 -13.23
CA THR A 13 -8.55 -8.93 -12.93
C THR A 13 -8.90 -8.66 -11.47
N GLY A 14 -7.92 -8.68 -10.57
CA GLY A 14 -8.08 -8.40 -9.14
C GLY A 14 -8.28 -6.92 -8.83
N LEU A 15 -8.73 -6.61 -7.62
CA LEU A 15 -9.04 -5.23 -7.19
C LEU A 15 -7.85 -4.28 -7.38
N VAL A 16 -6.67 -4.66 -6.87
CA VAL A 16 -5.45 -3.85 -7.01
C VAL A 16 -4.88 -3.89 -8.42
N GLY A 17 -4.98 -5.01 -9.13
CA GLY A 17 -4.53 -5.11 -10.53
C GLY A 17 -5.26 -4.13 -11.44
N ARG A 18 -6.58 -4.00 -11.28
CA ARG A 18 -7.37 -2.97 -11.97
C ARG A 18 -6.91 -1.56 -11.59
N GLN A 19 -6.65 -1.32 -10.31
CA GLN A 19 -6.16 -0.03 -9.85
C GLN A 19 -4.77 0.32 -10.42
N ILE A 20 -3.89 -0.68 -10.59
CA ILE A 20 -2.59 -0.50 -11.25
C ILE A 20 -2.79 -0.04 -12.70
N ILE A 21 -3.70 -0.68 -13.44
CA ILE A 21 -3.99 -0.35 -14.85
C ILE A 21 -4.53 1.09 -14.96
N GLU A 22 -5.50 1.45 -14.12
CA GLU A 22 -6.02 2.82 -14.03
C GLU A 22 -4.92 3.82 -13.68
N THR A 23 -4.04 3.48 -12.74
CA THR A 23 -2.97 4.38 -12.28
C THR A 23 -1.90 4.59 -13.37
N LEU A 24 -1.57 3.55 -14.16
CA LEU A 24 -0.70 3.70 -15.33
C LEU A 24 -1.29 4.67 -16.36
N GLU A 25 -2.61 4.68 -16.52
CA GLU A 25 -3.32 5.60 -17.41
C GLU A 25 -3.36 7.02 -16.85
N ASP A 26 -3.84 7.20 -15.61
CA ASP A 26 -3.95 8.49 -14.92
C ASP A 26 -2.62 9.24 -14.88
N ARG A 27 -1.54 8.51 -14.56
CA ARG A 27 -0.19 9.06 -14.44
C ARG A 27 0.54 9.15 -15.78
N LYS A 28 -0.10 8.72 -16.87
CA LYS A 28 0.46 8.75 -18.24
C LYS A 28 1.82 8.05 -18.33
N PHE A 29 1.97 6.93 -17.63
CA PHE A 29 3.19 6.11 -17.66
C PHE A 29 3.55 5.78 -19.13
N PRO A 30 4.82 5.84 -19.54
CA PRO A 30 5.22 5.68 -20.94
C PRO A 30 5.17 4.22 -21.42
N VAL A 31 3.98 3.62 -21.41
CA VAL A 31 3.73 2.25 -21.89
C VAL A 31 3.80 2.20 -23.42
N ASP A 32 4.51 1.21 -23.96
CA ASP A 32 4.44 0.84 -25.38
C ASP A 32 3.42 -0.28 -25.60
N GLN A 33 3.67 -1.47 -25.06
CA GLN A 33 2.71 -2.58 -24.99
C GLN A 33 2.36 -2.90 -23.54
N LEU A 34 1.07 -3.10 -23.25
CA LEU A 34 0.57 -3.54 -21.95
C LEU A 34 0.10 -4.99 -22.06
N PHE A 35 0.69 -5.87 -21.24
CA PHE A 35 0.28 -7.27 -21.13
C PHE A 35 -0.49 -7.47 -19.83
N LEU A 36 -1.75 -7.91 -19.94
CA LEU A 36 -2.59 -8.17 -18.78
C LEU A 36 -2.59 -9.66 -18.50
N LEU A 37 -2.09 -10.07 -17.34
CA LEU A 37 -1.89 -11.47 -17.00
C LEU A 37 -2.77 -11.87 -15.82
N ALA A 38 -3.38 -13.04 -15.90
CA ALA A 38 -4.11 -13.67 -14.80
C ALA A 38 -4.00 -15.20 -14.89
N SER A 39 -4.74 -15.93 -14.05
CA SER A 39 -4.90 -17.38 -14.21
C SER A 39 -5.76 -17.71 -15.42
N SER A 40 -5.65 -18.94 -15.95
CA SER A 40 -6.55 -19.52 -16.95
C SER A 40 -8.05 -19.25 -16.76
N ARG A 41 -8.53 -19.14 -15.51
CA ARG A 41 -9.95 -18.83 -15.21
C ARG A 41 -10.41 -17.45 -15.68
N SER A 42 -9.49 -16.50 -15.75
CA SER A 42 -9.73 -15.11 -16.12
C SER A 42 -9.16 -14.77 -17.50
N ALA A 43 -8.47 -15.71 -18.15
CA ALA A 43 -7.97 -15.51 -19.51
C ALA A 43 -9.16 -15.32 -20.48
N GLY A 44 -9.01 -14.38 -21.42
CA GLY A 44 -10.07 -13.96 -22.34
C GLY A 44 -11.00 -12.87 -21.80
N GLU A 45 -10.87 -12.46 -20.53
CA GLU A 45 -11.50 -11.21 -20.07
C GLU A 45 -10.88 -10.01 -20.80
N GLU A 46 -11.67 -8.96 -21.07
CA GLU A 46 -11.16 -7.73 -21.66
C GLU A 46 -11.17 -6.59 -20.63
N ILE A 47 -10.07 -5.84 -20.57
CA ILE A 47 -9.93 -4.66 -19.71
C ILE A 47 -9.57 -3.45 -20.59
N GLN A 48 -10.20 -2.32 -20.31
CA GLN A 48 -9.95 -1.07 -21.02
C GLN A 48 -8.66 -0.42 -20.53
N PHE A 49 -7.83 0.06 -21.46
CA PHE A 49 -6.68 0.90 -21.20
C PHE A 49 -6.52 1.90 -22.34
N ARG A 50 -6.58 3.21 -22.04
CA ARG A 50 -6.47 4.28 -23.06
C ARG A 50 -7.47 4.19 -24.20
N GLY A 51 -8.67 3.68 -23.91
CA GLY A 51 -9.75 3.50 -24.89
C GLY A 51 -9.58 2.28 -25.81
N GLU A 52 -8.59 1.43 -25.55
CA GLU A 52 -8.41 0.15 -26.24
C GLU A 52 -8.81 -1.01 -25.30
N SER A 53 -9.44 -2.04 -25.87
CA SER A 53 -9.75 -3.29 -25.16
C SER A 53 -8.54 -4.21 -25.22
N ILE A 54 -7.99 -4.58 -24.07
CA ILE A 54 -6.85 -5.48 -23.96
C ILE A 54 -7.31 -6.80 -23.35
N GLU A 55 -7.06 -7.90 -24.06
CA GLU A 55 -7.37 -9.24 -23.61
C GLU A 55 -6.40 -9.68 -22.48
N VAL A 56 -6.96 -10.31 -21.45
CA VAL A 56 -6.22 -10.93 -20.36
C VAL A 56 -5.68 -12.29 -20.82
N ILE A 57 -4.37 -12.49 -20.68
CA ILE A 57 -3.63 -13.67 -21.09
C ILE A 57 -3.41 -14.57 -19.86
N ASP A 58 -3.40 -15.89 -20.07
CA ASP A 58 -2.95 -16.82 -19.04
C ASP A 58 -1.45 -16.64 -18.78
N VAL A 59 -1.07 -16.40 -17.53
CA VAL A 59 0.33 -16.23 -17.12
C VAL A 59 1.18 -17.45 -17.45
N GLU A 60 0.61 -18.66 -17.53
CA GLU A 60 1.36 -19.87 -17.91
C GLU A 60 1.82 -19.88 -19.37
N GLU A 61 1.14 -19.12 -20.24
CA GLU A 61 1.44 -19.04 -21.67
C GLU A 61 2.26 -17.80 -22.03
N PHE A 62 2.53 -16.92 -21.06
CA PHE A 62 3.22 -15.66 -21.30
C PHE A 62 4.75 -15.80 -21.26
N ASP A 63 5.42 -15.25 -22.27
CA ASP A 63 6.87 -15.11 -22.30
C ASP A 63 7.29 -13.75 -21.74
N PHE A 64 7.85 -13.77 -20.52
CA PHE A 64 8.28 -12.58 -19.79
C PHE A 64 9.44 -11.82 -20.44
N SER A 65 10.15 -12.39 -21.43
CA SER A 65 11.17 -11.65 -22.17
C SER A 65 10.58 -10.51 -23.02
N GLN A 66 9.26 -10.50 -23.22
CA GLN A 66 8.53 -9.43 -23.92
C GLN A 66 8.30 -8.19 -23.05
N ALA A 67 8.48 -8.26 -21.73
CA ALA A 67 8.21 -7.17 -20.79
C ALA A 67 9.50 -6.63 -20.16
N HIS A 68 9.60 -5.31 -20.03
CA HIS A 68 10.69 -4.67 -19.29
C HIS A 68 10.37 -4.58 -17.79
N ILE A 69 9.10 -4.34 -17.46
CA ILE A 69 8.61 -4.13 -16.10
C ILE A 69 7.39 -5.03 -15.84
N GLY A 70 7.37 -5.71 -14.70
CA GLY A 70 6.26 -6.54 -14.24
C GLY A 70 5.66 -5.99 -12.94
N LEU A 71 4.39 -5.62 -12.94
CA LEU A 71 3.65 -5.15 -11.75
C LEU A 71 2.78 -6.29 -11.23
N PHE A 72 3.18 -6.89 -10.11
CA PHE A 72 2.60 -8.15 -9.63
C PHE A 72 1.67 -7.91 -8.45
N SER A 73 0.42 -8.38 -8.55
CA SER A 73 -0.58 -8.27 -7.49
C SER A 73 -1.56 -9.45 -7.48
N ALA A 74 -1.04 -10.67 -7.67
CA ALA A 74 -1.83 -11.90 -7.81
C ALA A 74 -1.81 -12.83 -6.57
N GLY A 75 -1.17 -12.40 -5.47
CA GLY A 75 -1.05 -13.18 -4.23
C GLY A 75 0.30 -13.88 -4.08
N GLY A 76 0.73 -14.13 -2.84
CA GLY A 76 2.12 -14.50 -2.52
C GLY A 76 2.62 -15.77 -3.19
N SER A 77 1.78 -16.82 -3.31
CA SER A 77 2.16 -18.07 -4.00
C SER A 77 2.34 -17.90 -5.51
N VAL A 78 1.62 -16.94 -6.11
CA VAL A 78 1.77 -16.62 -7.53
C VAL A 78 3.08 -15.86 -7.74
N SER A 79 3.39 -14.90 -6.86
CA SER A 79 4.67 -14.18 -6.91
C SER A 79 5.87 -15.08 -6.63
N GLU A 80 5.77 -16.01 -5.68
CA GLU A 80 6.79 -17.05 -5.42
C GLU A 80 7.15 -17.83 -6.70
N LYS A 81 6.15 -18.19 -7.51
CA LYS A 81 6.34 -18.92 -8.77
C LYS A 81 6.88 -18.02 -9.89
N TYR A 82 6.21 -16.91 -10.18
CA TYR A 82 6.42 -16.17 -11.43
C TYR A 82 7.40 -15.01 -11.32
N ALA A 83 7.62 -14.42 -10.15
CA ALA A 83 8.54 -13.30 -10.03
C ALA A 83 9.99 -13.72 -10.37
N PRO A 84 10.51 -14.88 -9.90
CA PRO A 84 11.83 -15.35 -10.33
C PRO A 84 11.89 -15.66 -11.83
N ILE A 85 10.83 -16.25 -12.41
CA ILE A 85 10.76 -16.55 -13.84
C ILE A 85 10.85 -15.26 -14.69
N ALA A 86 10.11 -14.22 -14.29
CA ALA A 86 10.14 -12.93 -14.96
C ALA A 86 11.50 -12.24 -14.80
N ALA A 87 12.05 -12.25 -13.58
CA ALA A 87 13.37 -11.71 -13.27
C ALA A 87 14.49 -12.36 -14.10
N ASP A 88 14.49 -13.68 -14.23
CA ASP A 88 15.46 -14.46 -15.01
C ASP A 88 15.33 -14.18 -16.53
N ALA A 89 14.13 -13.81 -17.00
CA ALA A 89 13.88 -13.40 -18.37
C ALA A 89 14.31 -11.94 -18.66
N GLY A 90 14.80 -11.21 -17.64
CA GLY A 90 15.25 -9.81 -17.75
C GLY A 90 14.18 -8.76 -17.45
N CYS A 91 12.99 -9.17 -17.02
CA CYS A 91 11.92 -8.26 -16.59
C CYS A 91 12.15 -7.83 -15.13
N VAL A 92 12.09 -6.53 -14.85
CA VAL A 92 12.19 -6.02 -13.47
C VAL A 92 10.81 -6.09 -12.83
N VAL A 93 10.68 -6.91 -11.78
CA VAL A 93 9.42 -7.15 -11.07
C VAL A 93 9.26 -6.19 -9.91
N ILE A 94 8.11 -5.53 -9.83
CA ILE A 94 7.64 -4.79 -8.65
C ILE A 94 6.49 -5.60 -8.05
N ASP A 95 6.76 -6.28 -6.94
CA ASP A 95 5.85 -7.22 -6.31
C ASP A 95 5.06 -6.58 -5.17
N ASN A 96 3.73 -6.53 -5.30
CA ASN A 96 2.81 -6.01 -4.30
C ASN A 96 2.37 -7.05 -3.25
N THR A 97 2.96 -8.25 -3.27
CA THR A 97 2.71 -9.25 -2.23
C THR A 97 3.68 -9.11 -1.06
N SER A 98 3.42 -9.85 0.02
CA SER A 98 4.33 -9.89 1.17
C SER A 98 5.50 -10.86 1.00
N HIS A 99 5.53 -11.65 -0.09
CA HIS A 99 6.44 -12.79 -0.22
C HIS A 99 7.92 -12.39 -0.15
N PHE A 100 8.33 -11.35 -0.89
CA PHE A 100 9.73 -10.90 -0.93
C PHE A 100 10.06 -9.75 0.03
N ARG A 101 9.11 -9.26 0.85
CA ARG A 101 9.32 -8.04 1.65
C ARG A 101 10.40 -8.17 2.71
N ASN A 102 10.59 -9.36 3.26
CA ASN A 102 11.59 -9.62 4.30
C ASN A 102 12.92 -10.13 3.75
N ASP A 103 13.01 -10.41 2.45
CA ASP A 103 14.25 -10.89 1.83
C ASP A 103 15.31 -9.79 1.89
N PHE A 104 16.50 -10.10 2.39
CA PHE A 104 17.57 -9.12 2.58
C PHE A 104 18.09 -8.56 1.24
N ASP A 105 18.03 -9.36 0.18
CA ASP A 105 18.51 -9.02 -1.16
C ASP A 105 17.45 -8.39 -2.06
N VAL A 106 16.22 -8.19 -1.56
CA VAL A 106 15.13 -7.51 -2.26
C VAL A 106 14.83 -6.16 -1.58
N PRO A 107 14.95 -5.02 -2.30
CA PRO A 107 14.60 -3.72 -1.72
C PRO A 107 13.09 -3.60 -1.47
N LEU A 108 12.73 -2.98 -0.34
CA LEU A 108 11.36 -2.67 0.05
C LEU A 108 11.16 -1.15 -0.03
N ILE A 109 10.39 -0.67 -1.01
CA ILE A 109 10.50 0.74 -1.45
C ILE A 109 9.22 1.55 -1.23
N ILE A 110 9.39 2.72 -0.63
CA ILE A 110 8.48 3.86 -0.74
C ILE A 110 9.28 4.99 -1.37
N PRO A 111 8.95 5.46 -2.59
CA PRO A 111 9.76 6.46 -3.29
C PRO A 111 10.00 7.73 -2.47
N GLU A 112 9.01 8.21 -1.72
CA GLU A 112 9.14 9.39 -0.86
C GLU A 112 10.03 9.20 0.38
N VAL A 113 10.41 7.95 0.70
CA VAL A 113 11.12 7.61 1.95
C VAL A 113 12.53 7.10 1.69
N ASN A 114 12.68 6.12 0.79
CA ASN A 114 13.94 5.40 0.61
C ASN A 114 14.25 5.06 -0.86
N ALA A 115 13.92 5.96 -1.80
CA ALA A 115 14.23 5.78 -3.23
C ALA A 115 15.69 5.42 -3.53
N SER A 116 16.66 5.83 -2.68
CA SER A 116 18.07 5.45 -2.83
C SER A 116 18.30 3.93 -2.75
N SER A 117 17.49 3.20 -1.99
CA SER A 117 17.56 1.73 -1.89
C SER A 117 17.03 1.03 -3.15
N LEU A 118 16.42 1.76 -4.08
CA LEU A 118 15.93 1.18 -5.33
C LEU A 118 17.05 0.53 -6.13
N ALA A 119 18.29 1.06 -6.07
CA ALA A 119 19.46 0.54 -6.77
C ALA A 119 19.71 -0.97 -6.53
N ASP A 120 19.29 -1.49 -5.38
CA ASP A 120 19.46 -2.89 -4.99
C ASP A 120 18.56 -3.85 -5.78
N PHE A 121 17.64 -3.35 -6.63
CA PHE A 121 16.80 -4.19 -7.50
C PHE A 121 17.63 -5.15 -8.34
N ARG A 122 18.86 -4.77 -8.69
CA ARG A 122 19.78 -5.56 -9.54
C ARG A 122 20.22 -6.87 -8.90
N ASN A 123 20.04 -7.05 -7.60
CA ASN A 123 20.37 -8.30 -6.90
C ASN A 123 19.55 -9.46 -7.45
N ARG A 124 18.27 -9.22 -7.74
CA ARG A 124 17.31 -10.26 -8.14
C ARG A 124 16.35 -9.86 -9.26
N ASN A 125 16.46 -8.65 -9.81
CA ASN A 125 15.44 -8.02 -10.66
C ASN A 125 14.04 -7.98 -10.00
N ILE A 126 13.99 -7.94 -8.67
CA ILE A 126 12.75 -7.90 -7.90
C ILE A 126 12.84 -6.72 -6.93
N ILE A 127 11.75 -5.97 -6.82
CA ILE A 127 11.51 -4.90 -5.86
C ILE A 127 10.20 -5.23 -5.15
N ALA A 128 10.17 -5.12 -3.83
CA ALA A 128 8.96 -5.34 -3.06
C ALA A 128 8.24 -4.02 -2.80
N ASN A 129 6.92 -4.00 -3.05
CA ASN A 129 6.03 -2.91 -2.66
C ASN A 129 5.47 -3.20 -1.24
N PRO A 130 5.56 -2.24 -0.29
CA PRO A 130 5.19 -2.47 1.11
C PRO A 130 3.70 -2.64 1.39
N ASN A 131 3.36 -2.92 2.65
CA ASN A 131 2.01 -2.99 3.16
C ASN A 131 1.35 -1.60 3.13
N CYS A 132 0.07 -1.56 2.75
CA CYS A 132 -0.70 -0.32 2.60
C CYS A 132 -0.67 0.58 3.84
N SER A 133 -0.83 0.00 5.05
CA SER A 133 -0.75 0.74 6.31
C SER A 133 0.66 1.25 6.61
N THR A 134 1.69 0.48 6.26
CA THR A 134 3.07 0.94 6.42
C THR A 134 3.38 2.11 5.47
N ILE A 135 2.89 2.06 4.23
CA ILE A 135 3.13 3.12 3.23
C ILE A 135 2.62 4.47 3.73
N GLN A 136 1.33 4.57 4.08
CA GLN A 136 0.76 5.84 4.50
C GLN A 136 1.39 6.38 5.79
N MET A 137 1.71 5.49 6.73
CA MET A 137 2.38 5.86 7.97
C MET A 137 3.75 6.47 7.69
N LEU A 138 4.58 5.81 6.88
CA LEU A 138 5.95 6.28 6.65
C LEU A 138 6.01 7.51 5.74
N VAL A 139 5.11 7.65 4.76
CA VAL A 139 5.02 8.89 3.98
C VAL A 139 4.71 10.09 4.90
N ALA A 140 3.79 9.94 5.85
CA ALA A 140 3.48 10.98 6.82
C ALA A 140 4.61 11.24 7.83
N LEU A 141 5.30 10.18 8.29
CA LEU A 141 6.29 10.28 9.36
C LEU A 141 7.71 10.62 8.89
N LYS A 142 8.08 10.31 7.66
CA LYS A 142 9.41 10.54 7.11
C LYS A 142 9.94 11.98 7.30
N PRO A 143 9.21 13.05 6.93
CA PRO A 143 9.73 14.40 7.13
C PRO A 143 9.99 14.74 8.60
N ILE A 144 9.21 14.18 9.53
CA ILE A 144 9.41 14.33 10.98
C ILE A 144 10.60 13.51 11.46
N TYR A 145 10.73 12.28 10.98
CA TYR A 145 11.86 11.39 11.27
C TYR A 145 13.19 12.03 10.88
N ASP A 146 13.27 12.66 9.70
CA ASP A 146 14.50 13.30 9.23
C ASP A 146 14.88 14.54 10.06
N ALA A 147 13.90 15.30 10.54
CA ALA A 147 14.14 16.52 11.30
C ALA A 147 14.40 16.26 12.79
N TYR A 148 13.67 15.32 13.40
CA TYR A 148 13.61 15.14 14.86
C TYR A 148 14.00 13.74 15.32
N GLY A 149 14.08 12.76 14.42
CA GLY A 149 14.15 11.34 14.77
C GLY A 149 12.87 10.83 15.44
N ILE A 150 12.64 9.52 15.37
CA ILE A 150 11.54 8.85 16.07
C ILE A 150 12.11 7.68 16.86
N ASP A 151 11.79 7.61 18.15
CA ASP A 151 12.14 6.46 18.99
C ASP A 151 11.00 5.45 19.01
N ARG A 152 9.76 5.91 19.14
CA ARG A 152 8.60 5.03 19.31
C ARG A 152 7.40 5.49 18.51
N ILE A 153 6.69 4.53 17.92
CA ILE A 153 5.43 4.71 17.22
C ILE A 153 4.39 3.82 17.90
N ASN A 154 3.32 4.40 18.43
CA ASN A 154 2.06 3.68 18.66
C ASN A 154 1.12 3.99 17.53
N VAL A 155 0.49 2.96 17.01
CA VAL A 155 -0.47 3.12 15.92
C VAL A 155 -1.65 2.19 16.11
N SER A 156 -2.85 2.76 16.05
CA SER A 156 -4.09 1.99 15.98
C SER A 156 -4.73 2.23 14.63
N THR A 157 -4.91 1.15 13.87
CA THR A 157 -5.43 1.24 12.50
C THR A 157 -6.95 1.05 12.48
N TYR A 158 -7.57 1.67 11.49
CA TYR A 158 -8.98 1.59 11.14
C TYR A 158 -9.03 1.22 9.67
N GLN A 159 -8.74 -0.05 9.38
CA GLN A 159 -8.54 -0.53 8.01
C GLN A 159 -9.87 -0.90 7.35
N ALA A 160 -10.10 -0.38 6.14
CA ALA A 160 -11.22 -0.73 5.28
C ALA A 160 -11.20 -2.18 4.80
N VAL A 161 -12.36 -2.71 4.42
CA VAL A 161 -12.53 -4.10 3.96
C VAL A 161 -11.89 -4.39 2.60
N SER A 162 -11.69 -3.38 1.75
CA SER A 162 -10.96 -3.52 0.48
C SER A 162 -9.54 -4.06 0.63
N GLY A 163 -8.91 -3.90 1.81
CA GLY A 163 -7.62 -4.52 2.11
C GLY A 163 -7.65 -6.05 2.13
N ALA A 164 -8.84 -6.66 2.23
CA ALA A 164 -9.06 -8.11 2.10
C ALA A 164 -9.64 -8.50 0.72
N GLY A 165 -9.62 -7.58 -0.25
CA GLY A 165 -10.03 -7.83 -1.63
C GLY A 165 -11.55 -7.68 -1.89
N LYS A 166 -11.94 -8.00 -3.13
CA LYS A 166 -13.30 -7.78 -3.64
C LYS A 166 -14.37 -8.55 -2.87
N GLU A 167 -14.09 -9.79 -2.48
CA GLU A 167 -15.06 -10.61 -1.73
C GLU A 167 -15.39 -10.00 -0.37
N ALA A 168 -14.42 -9.35 0.29
CA ALA A 168 -14.63 -8.66 1.56
C ALA A 168 -15.49 -7.39 1.40
N VAL A 169 -15.31 -6.65 0.29
CA VAL A 169 -16.16 -5.52 -0.09
C VAL A 169 -17.60 -5.99 -0.30
N ASP A 170 -17.78 -7.08 -1.05
CA ASP A 170 -19.08 -7.69 -1.29
C ASP A 170 -19.73 -8.19 0.01
N GLU A 171 -18.95 -8.77 0.91
CA GLU A 171 -19.42 -9.22 2.23
C GLU A 171 -19.96 -8.05 3.06
N LEU A 172 -19.21 -6.96 3.22
CA LEU A 172 -19.68 -5.78 3.97
C LEU A 172 -20.98 -5.22 3.38
N ALA A 173 -21.07 -5.12 2.05
CA ALA A 173 -22.27 -4.63 1.37
C ALA A 173 -23.49 -5.55 1.61
N LYS A 174 -23.32 -6.86 1.40
CA LYS A 174 -24.38 -7.87 1.63
C LYS A 174 -24.82 -7.89 3.08
N GLN A 175 -23.86 -7.89 4.01
CA GLN A 175 -24.12 -7.87 5.44
C GLN A 175 -24.93 -6.62 5.84
N THR A 176 -24.50 -5.44 5.40
CA THR A 176 -25.20 -4.18 5.69
C THR A 176 -26.63 -4.21 5.14
N ALA A 177 -26.82 -4.62 3.89
CA ALA A 177 -28.13 -4.72 3.27
C ALA A 177 -29.05 -5.71 4.01
N ASN A 178 -28.55 -6.88 4.38
CA ASN A 178 -29.34 -7.89 5.06
C ASN A 178 -29.80 -7.43 6.45
N LEU A 179 -28.93 -6.80 7.25
CA LEU A 179 -29.33 -6.23 8.57
C LEU A 179 -30.40 -5.17 8.44
N MET A 180 -30.27 -4.26 7.46
CA MET A 180 -31.25 -3.21 7.20
C MET A 180 -32.61 -3.75 6.73
N ASN A 181 -32.66 -5.01 6.28
CA ASN A 181 -33.87 -5.70 5.82
C ASN A 181 -34.30 -6.86 6.75
N ALA A 182 -33.75 -6.94 7.97
CA ALA A 182 -34.03 -8.01 8.94
C ALA A 182 -33.86 -9.44 8.37
N ARG A 183 -32.86 -9.62 7.50
CA ARG A 183 -32.49 -10.91 6.90
C ARG A 183 -31.32 -11.54 7.67
N PRO A 184 -31.18 -12.87 7.62
CA PRO A 184 -30.02 -13.55 8.19
C PRO A 184 -28.72 -13.10 7.55
N MET A 185 -27.64 -13.31 8.28
CA MET A 185 -26.30 -12.80 8.00
C MET A 185 -25.33 -13.96 8.04
N ASP A 186 -24.49 -14.05 7.02
CA ASP A 186 -23.42 -15.04 6.95
C ASP A 186 -22.06 -14.32 6.93
N ASN A 187 -21.08 -14.93 7.58
CA ASN A 187 -19.69 -14.50 7.54
C ASN A 187 -18.93 -15.52 6.70
N ALA A 188 -18.49 -15.15 5.50
CA ALA A 188 -17.77 -16.03 4.59
C ALA A 188 -16.27 -15.68 4.53
N VAL A 189 -15.95 -14.39 4.55
CA VAL A 189 -14.60 -13.84 4.46
C VAL A 189 -14.06 -13.53 5.86
N PHE A 190 -14.83 -12.82 6.69
CA PHE A 190 -14.39 -12.46 8.02
C PHE A 190 -14.77 -13.51 9.07
N PRO A 191 -13.99 -13.69 10.15
CA PRO A 191 -14.33 -14.65 11.21
C PRO A 191 -15.54 -14.20 12.05
N LYS A 192 -15.90 -12.92 11.98
CA LYS A 192 -17.02 -12.29 12.67
C LYS A 192 -17.73 -11.33 11.73
N GLN A 193 -18.97 -10.96 12.06
CA GLN A 193 -19.72 -9.94 11.34
C GLN A 193 -18.90 -8.64 11.27
N ILE A 194 -18.79 -8.06 10.07
CA ILE A 194 -18.10 -6.78 9.88
C ILE A 194 -19.09 -5.62 9.83
N ALA A 195 -20.31 -5.80 9.29
CA ALA A 195 -21.30 -4.73 9.26
C ALA A 195 -21.64 -4.23 10.67
N PHE A 196 -21.56 -2.91 10.86
CA PHE A 196 -21.75 -2.21 12.14
C PHE A 196 -20.88 -2.75 13.29
N ASN A 197 -19.68 -3.27 12.98
CA ASN A 197 -18.79 -3.87 13.97
C ASN A 197 -17.32 -3.51 13.70
N VAL A 198 -16.45 -3.77 14.69
CA VAL A 198 -15.00 -3.65 14.56
C VAL A 198 -14.34 -4.98 14.94
N ILE A 199 -13.35 -5.41 14.16
CA ILE A 199 -12.66 -6.70 14.36
C ILE A 199 -11.18 -6.41 14.63
N PRO A 200 -10.69 -6.58 15.87
CA PRO A 200 -9.30 -6.32 16.24
C PRO A 200 -8.39 -7.50 15.87
N GLN A 201 -8.50 -7.94 14.61
CA GLN A 201 -7.69 -8.99 14.04
C GLN A 201 -7.66 -8.79 12.53
N ILE A 202 -6.46 -8.55 11.98
CA ILE A 202 -6.21 -8.61 10.55
C ILE A 202 -5.07 -9.57 10.34
N ASP A 203 -5.29 -10.54 9.45
CA ASP A 203 -4.34 -11.64 9.22
C ASP A 203 -4.27 -12.63 10.41
N SER A 204 -3.37 -13.61 10.35
CA SER A 204 -3.18 -14.64 11.40
C SER A 204 -2.48 -14.11 12.64
N PHE A 205 -2.74 -14.71 13.81
CA PHE A 205 -1.95 -14.47 15.01
C PHE A 205 -0.57 -15.15 14.93
N GLU A 206 0.42 -14.50 15.54
CA GLU A 206 1.80 -14.97 15.74
C GLU A 206 2.00 -15.39 17.21
N ASP A 207 3.08 -16.10 17.51
CA ASP A 207 3.35 -16.68 18.84
C ASP A 207 3.46 -15.63 19.96
N ASN A 208 3.81 -14.38 19.62
CA ASN A 208 3.93 -13.27 20.56
C ASN A 208 2.59 -12.57 20.87
N GLY A 209 1.48 -13.02 20.28
CA GLY A 209 0.15 -12.46 20.47
C GLY A 209 -0.22 -11.31 19.53
N TYR A 210 0.72 -10.79 18.73
CA TYR A 210 0.42 -9.87 17.63
C TYR A 210 -0.12 -10.65 16.43
N THR A 211 -0.76 -9.95 15.51
CA THR A 211 -1.14 -10.45 14.20
C THR A 211 -0.02 -10.24 13.17
N ARG A 212 -0.07 -10.98 12.06
CA ARG A 212 0.89 -10.81 10.97
C ARG A 212 0.81 -9.42 10.33
N GLU A 213 -0.37 -8.78 10.32
CA GLU A 213 -0.52 -7.40 9.85
C GLU A 213 0.21 -6.40 10.76
N GLU A 214 0.07 -6.58 12.07
CA GLU A 214 0.81 -5.81 13.07
C GLU A 214 2.33 -6.00 12.90
N MET A 215 2.78 -7.25 12.74
CA MET A 215 4.21 -7.52 12.54
C MET A 215 4.75 -6.98 11.21
N LYS A 216 3.93 -6.86 10.14
CA LYS A 216 4.33 -6.14 8.92
C LYS A 216 4.64 -4.68 9.23
N MET A 217 3.77 -3.98 9.96
CA MET A 217 4.02 -2.57 10.32
C MET A 217 5.32 -2.40 11.12
N VAL A 218 5.67 -3.36 11.99
CA VAL A 218 6.94 -3.34 12.72
C VAL A 218 8.13 -3.56 11.79
N ASN A 219 8.17 -4.70 11.12
CA ASN A 219 9.34 -5.17 10.37
C ASN A 219 9.60 -4.30 9.12
N GLU A 220 8.53 -3.95 8.41
CA GLU A 220 8.64 -3.14 7.19
C GLU A 220 9.08 -1.71 7.53
N THR A 221 8.61 -1.12 8.63
CA THR A 221 9.09 0.19 9.11
C THR A 221 10.59 0.21 9.34
N GLN A 222 11.10 -0.77 10.09
CA GLN A 222 12.52 -0.85 10.40
C GLN A 222 13.38 -1.07 9.15
N LYS A 223 12.92 -1.93 8.23
CA LYS A 223 13.60 -2.18 6.95
C LYS A 223 13.61 -0.94 6.04
N ILE A 224 12.48 -0.26 5.89
CA ILE A 224 12.34 0.91 5.00
C ILE A 224 13.17 2.10 5.52
N LEU A 225 13.16 2.33 6.84
CA LEU A 225 13.96 3.40 7.45
C LEU A 225 15.44 3.03 7.55
N GLY A 226 15.80 1.75 7.44
CA GLY A 226 17.15 1.27 7.74
C GLY A 226 17.53 1.46 9.21
N ASP A 227 16.55 1.52 10.11
CA ASP A 227 16.74 1.81 11.53
C ASP A 227 15.94 0.86 12.42
N ASN A 228 16.65 -0.13 13.00
CA ASN A 228 16.07 -1.12 13.91
C ASN A 228 15.84 -0.57 15.34
N SER A 229 16.29 0.66 15.63
CA SER A 229 16.06 1.29 16.94
C SER A 229 14.68 1.95 17.04
N VAL A 230 13.99 2.18 15.92
CA VAL A 230 12.59 2.63 15.90
C VAL A 230 11.70 1.47 16.38
N VAL A 231 11.05 1.65 17.52
CA VAL A 231 10.11 0.66 18.06
C VAL A 231 8.68 1.00 17.64
N VAL A 232 7.98 0.02 17.08
CA VAL A 232 6.59 0.16 16.61
C VAL A 232 5.68 -0.72 17.45
N ASN A 233 4.58 -0.15 17.93
CA ASN A 233 3.55 -0.82 18.72
C ASN A 233 2.19 -0.66 18.02
N PRO A 234 1.85 -1.54 17.07
CA PRO A 234 0.61 -1.47 16.31
C PRO A 234 -0.54 -2.24 16.97
N THR A 235 -1.77 -1.78 16.73
CA THR A 235 -3.00 -2.56 16.87
C THR A 235 -3.81 -2.43 15.60
N CYS A 236 -4.00 -3.53 14.87
CA CYS A 236 -4.64 -3.51 13.55
C CYS A 236 -6.11 -3.93 13.63
N VAL A 237 -7.02 -3.01 13.28
CA VAL A 237 -8.48 -3.23 13.42
C VAL A 237 -9.17 -3.07 12.08
N ARG A 238 -9.98 -4.07 11.70
CA ARG A 238 -10.87 -3.99 10.55
C ARG A 238 -12.16 -3.25 10.94
N VAL A 239 -12.54 -2.26 10.14
CA VAL A 239 -13.73 -1.41 10.37
C VAL A 239 -14.69 -1.50 9.17
N PRO A 240 -15.99 -1.14 9.32
CA PRO A 240 -16.99 -1.28 8.27
C PRO A 240 -16.93 -0.12 7.28
N VAL A 241 -15.75 0.07 6.68
CA VAL A 241 -15.46 1.08 5.65
C VAL A 241 -15.04 0.35 4.38
N PHE A 242 -15.52 0.79 3.22
CA PHE A 242 -15.24 0.11 1.94
C PHE A 242 -13.81 0.33 1.45
N PHE A 243 -13.38 1.59 1.36
CA PHE A 243 -12.08 2.01 0.83
C PHE A 243 -11.46 3.07 1.73
N GLY A 244 -10.13 3.10 1.77
CA GLY A 244 -9.35 4.01 2.60
C GLY A 244 -9.02 3.42 3.97
N HIS A 245 -7.74 3.46 4.35
CA HIS A 245 -7.31 3.15 5.71
C HIS A 245 -7.17 4.44 6.50
N SER A 246 -7.37 4.35 7.80
CA SER A 246 -7.10 5.46 8.71
C SER A 246 -6.30 5.00 9.91
N GLU A 247 -5.46 5.87 10.45
CA GLU A 247 -4.50 5.52 11.49
C GLU A 247 -4.45 6.64 12.53
N ALA A 248 -4.70 6.28 13.78
CA ALA A 248 -4.36 7.12 14.92
C ALA A 248 -2.91 6.83 15.29
N ILE A 249 -2.02 7.80 15.06
CA ILE A 249 -0.59 7.65 15.26
C ILE A 249 -0.14 8.56 16.41
N ASN A 250 0.59 7.97 17.36
CA ASN A 250 1.25 8.67 18.46
C ASN A 250 2.74 8.34 18.39
N ILE A 251 3.58 9.34 18.15
CA ILE A 251 5.03 9.16 18.08
C ILE A 251 5.72 9.82 19.26
N GLU A 252 6.84 9.25 19.67
CA GLU A 252 7.79 9.82 20.60
C GLU A 252 9.07 10.14 19.79
N THR A 253 9.42 11.42 19.70
CA THR A 253 10.58 11.89 18.93
C THR A 253 11.85 11.94 19.79
N ARG A 254 13.02 11.84 19.15
CA ARG A 254 14.32 11.84 19.85
C ARG A 254 14.66 13.21 20.43
N MET A 255 14.17 14.27 19.80
CA MET A 255 14.42 15.65 20.18
C MET A 255 13.10 16.38 20.48
N PRO A 256 13.11 17.42 21.33
CA PRO A 256 11.95 18.29 21.51
C PRO A 256 11.44 18.83 20.17
N VAL A 257 10.12 18.82 20.00
CA VAL A 257 9.45 19.24 18.75
C VAL A 257 8.97 20.68 18.83
N ASP A 258 9.22 21.44 17.78
CA ASP A 258 8.49 22.68 17.49
C ASP A 258 7.31 22.34 16.58
N ILE A 259 6.08 22.49 17.09
CA ILE A 259 4.87 22.10 16.37
C ILE A 259 4.66 22.90 15.09
N GLU A 260 5.05 24.18 15.06
CA GLU A 260 4.91 25.01 13.86
C GLU A 260 5.88 24.55 12.77
N HIS A 261 7.09 24.14 13.15
CA HIS A 261 8.02 23.51 12.22
C HIS A 261 7.50 22.17 11.70
N VAL A 262 6.86 21.34 12.55
CA VAL A 262 6.26 20.07 12.11
C VAL A 262 5.13 20.30 11.10
N LYS A 263 4.28 21.31 11.29
CA LYS A 263 3.27 21.70 10.30
C LYS A 263 3.91 22.09 8.97
N GLN A 264 4.97 22.90 9.00
CA GLN A 264 5.69 23.29 7.79
C GLN A 264 6.27 22.07 7.07
N LEU A 265 6.89 21.15 7.80
CA LEU A 265 7.41 19.89 7.26
C LEU A 265 6.33 19.06 6.55
N LEU A 266 5.13 18.98 7.11
CA LEU A 266 4.01 18.26 6.49
C LEU A 266 3.43 18.99 5.28
N ASN A 267 3.36 20.33 5.31
CA ASN A 267 2.92 21.14 4.17
C ASN A 267 3.87 21.03 2.98
N ASP A 268 5.17 20.89 3.24
CA ASP A 268 6.21 20.80 2.19
C ASP A 268 6.47 19.34 1.75
N ALA A 269 5.92 18.35 2.44
CA ALA A 269 6.22 16.94 2.20
C ALA A 269 5.58 16.44 0.88
N PRO A 270 6.37 15.78 0.00
CA PRO A 270 5.83 15.24 -1.24
C PRO A 270 4.83 14.12 -0.96
N GLY A 271 3.69 14.14 -1.65
CA GLY A 271 2.64 13.13 -1.51
C GLY A 271 1.81 13.23 -0.23
N VAL A 272 2.02 14.29 0.57
CA VAL A 272 1.24 14.58 1.77
C VAL A 272 0.33 15.79 1.53
N GLU A 273 -0.92 15.68 1.97
CA GLU A 273 -1.84 16.82 2.10
C GLU A 273 -2.18 17.02 3.58
N PHE A 274 -1.70 18.12 4.15
CA PHE A 274 -1.88 18.44 5.56
C PHE A 274 -3.10 19.34 5.77
N ILE A 275 -4.06 18.85 6.55
CA ILE A 275 -5.24 19.59 6.97
C ILE A 275 -4.94 20.23 8.34
N GLU A 276 -4.58 21.51 8.32
CA GLU A 276 -4.14 22.24 9.51
C GLU A 276 -5.30 22.65 10.45
N ASP A 277 -6.48 22.95 9.90
CA ASP A 277 -7.62 23.39 10.70
C ASP A 277 -8.03 22.31 11.70
N LEU A 278 -8.03 22.65 13.00
CA LEU A 278 -8.43 21.73 14.06
C LEU A 278 -9.91 21.33 14.02
N ALA A 279 -10.75 22.15 13.37
CA ALA A 279 -12.16 21.85 13.15
C ALA A 279 -12.39 20.94 11.93
N ASP A 280 -11.37 20.70 11.12
CA ASP A 280 -11.39 19.83 9.94
C ASP A 280 -10.44 18.63 10.11
N TYR A 281 -10.68 17.56 9.37
CA TYR A 281 -9.85 16.35 9.41
C TYR A 281 -10.16 15.40 8.27
N PRO A 282 -9.15 14.70 7.74
CA PRO A 282 -9.37 13.79 6.63
C PRO A 282 -10.12 12.54 7.09
N THR A 283 -10.99 12.02 6.22
CA THR A 283 -11.64 10.73 6.42
C THR A 283 -11.48 9.83 5.21
N ALA A 284 -11.60 8.52 5.45
CA ALA A 284 -11.45 7.50 4.40
C ALA A 284 -12.42 7.72 3.22
N VAL A 285 -13.64 8.18 3.51
CA VAL A 285 -14.72 8.30 2.52
C VAL A 285 -14.68 9.64 1.77
N SER A 286 -14.45 10.76 2.47
CA SER A 286 -14.53 12.09 1.88
C SER A 286 -13.26 12.51 1.14
N ASP A 287 -12.09 12.09 1.63
CA ASP A 287 -10.81 12.65 1.20
C ASP A 287 -9.91 11.60 0.56
N ALA A 288 -9.80 10.41 1.15
CA ALA A 288 -8.81 9.44 0.70
C ALA A 288 -9.25 8.63 -0.52
N SER A 289 -10.47 8.05 -0.50
CA SER A 289 -10.94 7.11 -1.52
C SER A 289 -10.83 7.68 -2.94
N GLY A 290 -10.12 6.97 -3.82
CA GLY A 290 -9.91 7.37 -5.21
C GLY A 290 -8.74 8.33 -5.45
N ASN A 291 -8.03 8.75 -4.40
CA ASN A 291 -6.89 9.66 -4.50
C ASN A 291 -5.54 8.97 -4.29
N ASP A 292 -4.49 9.58 -4.82
CA ASP A 292 -3.08 9.13 -4.77
C ASP A 292 -2.29 9.72 -3.58
N THR A 293 -2.96 10.50 -2.73
CA THR A 293 -2.36 11.33 -1.68
C THR A 293 -2.50 10.69 -0.29
N VAL A 294 -1.52 10.92 0.58
CA VAL A 294 -1.62 10.65 2.01
C VAL A 294 -2.09 11.90 2.73
N TYR A 295 -3.24 11.83 3.39
CA TYR A 295 -3.81 12.95 4.13
C TYR A 295 -3.41 12.87 5.60
N VAL A 296 -3.00 13.99 6.17
CA VAL A 296 -2.63 14.11 7.58
C VAL A 296 -3.45 15.23 8.22
N GLY A 297 -4.02 14.96 9.39
CA GLY A 297 -4.72 15.97 10.18
C GLY A 297 -4.58 15.71 11.67
N ARG A 298 -5.29 16.50 12.48
CA ARG A 298 -5.32 16.36 13.95
C ARG A 298 -3.93 16.40 14.61
N LEU A 299 -2.95 17.03 13.96
CA LEU A 299 -1.61 17.21 14.51
C LEU A 299 -1.67 18.02 15.81
N ARG A 300 -1.09 17.49 16.88
CA ARG A 300 -0.99 18.16 18.18
C ARG A 300 0.14 17.56 19.01
N ALA A 301 0.69 18.36 19.92
CA ALA A 301 1.58 17.86 20.95
C ALA A 301 0.84 16.83 21.83
N ASP A 302 1.56 15.79 22.24
CA ASP A 302 1.09 14.88 23.26
C ASP A 302 1.22 15.54 24.64
N ILE A 303 0.13 15.54 25.40
CA ILE A 303 0.12 16.05 26.78
C ILE A 303 0.74 15.06 27.77
N SER A 304 0.92 13.80 27.37
CA SER A 304 1.45 12.73 28.22
C SER A 304 2.96 12.52 28.11
N HIS A 305 3.58 13.03 27.05
CA HIS A 305 5.00 12.87 26.77
C HIS A 305 5.62 14.18 26.25
N PRO A 306 6.76 14.66 26.81
CA PRO A 306 7.33 15.95 26.47
C PRO A 306 7.78 16.09 25.00
N HIS A 307 8.10 14.98 24.34
CA HIS A 307 8.48 14.93 22.92
C HIS A 307 7.47 14.14 22.08
N GLY A 308 6.23 14.01 22.56
CA GLY A 308 5.20 13.25 21.88
C GLY A 308 4.41 14.09 20.88
N LEU A 309 4.03 13.48 19.77
CA LEU A 309 3.12 14.05 18.77
C LEU A 309 2.01 13.07 18.44
N ASN A 310 0.81 13.61 18.25
CA ASN A 310 -0.37 12.86 17.86
C ASN A 310 -0.85 13.35 16.50
N MET A 311 -1.22 12.44 15.61
CA MET A 311 -1.78 12.75 14.29
C MET A 311 -2.78 11.70 13.83
N TRP A 312 -3.58 12.06 12.84
CA TRP A 312 -4.53 11.19 12.16
C TRP A 312 -4.15 11.13 10.68
N VAL A 313 -3.89 9.93 10.18
CA VAL A 313 -3.41 9.70 8.81
C VAL A 313 -4.40 8.85 8.05
N VAL A 314 -4.73 9.25 6.82
CA VAL A 314 -5.69 8.56 5.96
C VAL A 314 -5.16 8.47 4.54
N SER A 315 -5.30 7.31 3.90
CA SER A 315 -4.92 7.13 2.50
C SER A 315 -5.76 6.03 1.86
N ASP A 316 -5.95 6.09 0.54
CA ASP A 316 -6.54 4.97 -0.21
C ASP A 316 -5.57 3.79 -0.22
N ASN A 317 -5.99 2.68 0.36
CA ASN A 317 -5.18 1.48 0.50
C ASN A 317 -5.02 0.69 -0.82
N THR A 318 -5.89 0.91 -1.79
CA THR A 318 -5.80 0.28 -3.12
C THR A 318 -5.04 1.13 -4.12
N ARG A 319 -5.07 2.47 -3.96
CA ARG A 319 -4.25 3.42 -4.73
C ARG A 319 -2.89 3.64 -4.06
N LYS A 320 -2.70 4.71 -3.28
CA LYS A 320 -1.39 5.03 -2.68
C LYS A 320 -0.82 3.91 -1.82
N GLY A 321 -1.66 3.15 -1.13
CA GLY A 321 -1.23 1.97 -0.35
C GLY A 321 -0.86 0.72 -1.17
N ALA A 322 -1.00 0.73 -2.51
CA ALA A 322 -0.63 -0.41 -3.35
C ALA A 322 -0.29 0.00 -4.79
N ALA A 323 -1.30 0.32 -5.61
CA ALA A 323 -1.14 0.56 -7.04
C ALA A 323 -0.25 1.77 -7.35
N THR A 324 -0.53 2.91 -6.72
CA THR A 324 0.20 4.15 -7.00
C THR A 324 1.64 4.04 -6.53
N ASN A 325 1.90 3.46 -5.35
CA ASN A 325 3.28 3.24 -4.92
C ASN A 325 4.04 2.31 -5.88
N SER A 326 3.39 1.25 -6.37
CA SER A 326 3.98 0.34 -7.38
C SER A 326 4.32 1.07 -8.69
N VAL A 327 3.43 1.93 -9.17
CA VAL A 327 3.68 2.74 -10.39
C VAL A 327 4.75 3.81 -10.14
N GLN A 328 4.78 4.45 -8.97
CA GLN A 328 5.82 5.42 -8.62
C GLN A 328 7.20 4.75 -8.49
N ILE A 329 7.29 3.52 -7.98
CA ILE A 329 8.53 2.73 -8.03
C ILE A 329 8.96 2.51 -9.48
N ALA A 330 8.02 2.17 -10.37
CA ALA A 330 8.32 2.01 -11.80
C ALA A 330 8.77 3.32 -12.44
N GLU A 331 8.16 4.46 -12.09
CA GLU A 331 8.54 5.80 -12.55
C GLU A 331 9.97 6.15 -12.12
N GLU A 332 10.31 5.90 -10.85
CA GLU A 332 11.66 6.12 -10.31
C GLU A 332 12.70 5.19 -10.97
N LEU A 333 12.31 3.95 -11.27
CA LEU A 333 13.14 2.98 -11.97
C LEU A 333 13.49 3.45 -13.38
N ILE A 334 12.50 3.87 -14.17
CA ILE A 334 12.74 4.32 -15.55
C ILE A 334 13.42 5.70 -15.64
N ALA A 335 13.29 6.53 -14.60
CA ALA A 335 13.93 7.84 -14.60
C ALA A 335 15.42 7.77 -14.31
N ASN A 336 15.85 6.80 -13.49
CA ASN A 336 17.21 6.80 -12.92
C ASN A 336 18.03 5.55 -13.26
N TYR A 337 17.43 4.46 -13.74
CA TYR A 337 18.12 3.16 -13.86
C TYR A 337 17.96 2.45 -15.22
N LEU A 338 16.98 2.85 -16.06
CA LEU A 338 16.69 2.28 -17.38
C LEU A 338 16.70 3.36 -18.48
#